data_AF-A0A370SWQ8-F1
#
_entry.id   AF-A0A370SWQ8-F1
#
_cell.length_a   1.000
_cell.length_b   1.000
_cell.length_c   1.000
_cell.angle_alpha   90.00
_cell.angle_beta   90.00
_cell.angle_gamma   90.00
#
_symmetry.space_group_name_H-M   'P 1'
#
loop_
_entity.id
_entity.type
_entity.pdbx_description
1 polymer ?
#
loop_
_entity_poly.entity_id
_entity_poly.type
_entity_poly.pdbx_seq_one_letter_code
_entity_poly.pdbx_strand_id
1 'polypeptide(L)'
;MNKKPTHEQLMTLIAEAAIDFQQAEILRNSLKRELSAMYATYFRAHGRPGNGERARFDFEDPAYRGVVEFTQGAYGRWFDQRALTTRLKRKLRNLVERLERAQ
;
A
#
# COMPACT_ATOMS: atom_id res chain seq x y z
N MET A 1 -20.88 30.97 -1.25
CA MET A 1 -19.42 31.21 -1.38
C MET A 1 -18.69 30.28 -0.42
N ASN A 2 -17.89 29.34 -0.91
CA ASN A 2 -17.09 28.49 -0.04
C ASN A 2 -15.84 29.30 0.35
N LYS A 3 -15.76 29.79 1.60
CA LYS A 3 -14.61 30.57 2.07
C LYS A 3 -13.35 29.70 1.99
N LYS A 4 -12.22 30.28 1.56
CA LYS A 4 -10.93 29.59 1.62
C LYS A 4 -10.67 29.21 3.09
N PRO A 5 -10.24 27.97 3.38
CA PRO A 5 -9.96 27.56 4.74
C PRO A 5 -8.85 28.42 5.34
N THR A 6 -8.95 28.73 6.63
CA THR A 6 -7.95 29.48 7.38
C THR A 6 -6.68 28.65 7.59
N HIS A 7 -5.58 29.30 7.99
CA HIS A 7 -4.33 28.62 8.35
C HIS A 7 -4.55 27.53 9.42
N GLU A 8 -5.27 27.87 10.50
CA GLU A 8 -5.60 26.91 11.57
C GLU A 8 -6.41 25.72 11.04
N GLN A 9 -7.42 25.98 10.20
CA GLN A 9 -8.22 24.90 9.59
C GLN A 9 -7.36 23.99 8.69
N LEU A 10 -6.42 24.56 7.94
CA LEU A 10 -5.49 23.78 7.12
C LEU A 10 -4.55 22.93 7.99
N MET A 11 -4.04 23.48 9.10
CA MET A 11 -3.21 22.74 10.05
C MET A 11 -3.97 21.55 10.66
N THR A 12 -5.23 21.73 11.06
CA THR A 12 -6.07 20.62 11.57
C THR A 12 -6.26 19.55 10.50
N LEU A 13 -6.61 19.93 9.27
CA LEU A 13 -6.78 18.98 8.16
C LEU A 13 -5.49 18.22 7.83
N ILE A 14 -4.33 18.87 7.94
CA ILE A 14 -3.02 18.23 7.76
C ILE A 14 -2.78 17.19 8.86
N ALA A 15 -3.05 17.53 10.12
CA ALA A 15 -2.88 16.61 11.23
C ALA A 15 -3.75 15.35 11.08
N GLU A 16 -5.03 15.52 10.73
CA GLU A 16 -5.95 14.41 10.45
C GLU A 16 -5.46 13.56 9.27
N ALA A 17 -5.08 14.20 8.15
CA ALA A 17 -4.58 13.49 6.97
C ALA A 17 -3.27 12.73 7.23
N ALA A 18 -2.42 13.24 8.12
CA ALA A 18 -1.20 12.57 8.54
C ALA A 18 -1.49 11.30 9.36
N ILE A 19 -2.46 11.37 10.29
CA ILE A 19 -2.92 10.20 11.05
C ILE A 19 -3.48 9.14 10.11
N ASP A 20 -4.40 9.52 9.22
CA ASP A 20 -5.00 8.62 8.23
C ASP A 20 -3.92 7.93 7.38
N PHE A 21 -2.96 8.71 6.87
CA PHE A 21 -1.87 8.21 6.06
C PHE A 21 -1.00 7.21 6.83
N GLN A 22 -0.64 7.54 8.07
CA GLN A 22 0.22 6.70 8.90
C GLN A 22 -0.46 5.38 9.26
N GLN A 23 -1.74 5.42 9.65
CA GLN A 23 -2.53 4.21 9.91
C GLN A 23 -2.61 3.33 8.66
N ALA A 24 -2.87 3.93 7.50
CA ALA A 24 -2.93 3.19 6.25
C ALA A 24 -1.58 2.56 5.87
N GLU A 25 -0.47 3.25 6.11
CA GLU A 25 0.88 2.75 5.86
C GLU A 25 1.27 1.59 6.78
N ILE A 26 0.93 1.67 8.07
CA ILE A 26 1.15 0.57 9.03
C ILE A 26 0.42 -0.68 8.56
N LEU A 27 -0.86 -0.56 8.19
CA LEU A 27 -1.65 -1.70 7.71
C LEU A 27 -1.09 -2.25 6.39
N ARG A 28 -0.72 -1.38 5.44
CA ARG A 28 -0.07 -1.78 4.17
C ARG A 28 1.18 -2.63 4.43
N ASN A 29 2.02 -2.19 5.36
CA ASN A 29 3.26 -2.89 5.71
C ASN A 29 2.99 -4.23 6.39
N SER A 30 1.98 -4.30 7.26
CA SER A 30 1.53 -5.55 7.88
C SER A 30 1.06 -6.56 6.82
N LEU A 31 0.14 -6.15 5.94
CA LEU A 31 -0.37 -6.98 4.83
C LEU A 31 0.75 -7.42 3.87
N LYS A 32 1.75 -6.55 3.62
CA LYS A 32 2.89 -6.93 2.79
C LYS A 32 3.72 -8.04 3.43
N ARG A 33 3.93 -7.98 4.76
CA ARG A 33 4.67 -9.03 5.49
C ARG A 33 3.90 -10.34 5.50
N GLU A 34 2.59 -10.29 5.73
CA GLU A 34 1.70 -11.46 5.63
C GLU A 34 1.80 -12.12 4.25
N LEU A 35 1.63 -11.33 3.18
CA LEU A 35 1.74 -11.82 1.80
C LEU A 35 3.11 -12.44 1.51
N SER A 36 4.21 -11.81 1.96
CA SER A 36 5.55 -12.36 1.81
C SER A 36 5.73 -13.69 2.57
N ALA A 37 5.14 -13.81 3.76
CA ALA A 37 5.16 -15.05 4.53
C ALA A 37 4.38 -16.17 3.81
N MET A 38 3.22 -15.85 3.21
CA MET A 38 2.45 -16.81 2.41
C MET A 38 3.25 -17.31 1.20
N TYR A 39 3.92 -16.43 0.47
CA TYR A 39 4.82 -16.83 -0.62
C TYR A 39 5.92 -17.77 -0.12
N ALA A 40 6.57 -17.44 1.01
CA ALA A 40 7.62 -18.28 1.58
C ALA A 40 7.11 -19.67 2.00
N THR A 41 5.93 -19.72 2.63
CA THR A 41 5.28 -20.99 3.02
C THR A 41 4.97 -21.85 1.81
N TYR A 42 4.36 -21.27 0.77
CA TYR A 42 4.03 -22.00 -0.46
C TYR A 42 5.29 -22.55 -1.13
N PHE A 43 6.31 -21.71 -1.34
CA PHE A 43 7.54 -22.13 -2.01
C PHE A 43 8.35 -23.14 -1.20
N ARG A 44 8.24 -23.14 0.14
CA ARG A 44 8.84 -24.19 0.97
C ARG A 44 8.18 -25.55 0.73
N ALA A 45 6.86 -25.58 0.52
CA ALA A 45 6.11 -26.81 0.34
C ALA A 45 6.17 -27.36 -1.09
N HIS A 46 6.14 -26.48 -2.10
CA HIS A 46 5.99 -26.86 -3.51
C HIS A 46 7.23 -26.61 -4.36
N GLY A 47 8.28 -26.00 -3.80
CA GLY A 47 9.41 -25.47 -4.55
C GLY A 47 9.08 -24.13 -5.23
N ARG A 48 10.11 -23.36 -5.57
CA ARG A 48 9.97 -22.10 -6.30
C ARG A 48 10.23 -22.32 -7.79
N PRO A 49 9.33 -21.91 -8.70
CA PRO A 49 9.58 -22.00 -10.13
C PRO A 49 10.77 -21.13 -10.60
N GLY A 50 11.45 -21.57 -11.67
CA GLY A 50 12.61 -20.89 -12.25
C GLY A 50 13.95 -21.15 -11.53
N ASN A 51 14.97 -20.33 -11.80
CA ASN A 51 16.34 -20.50 -11.30
C ASN A 51 16.54 -20.06 -9.84
N GLY A 52 15.62 -20.43 -8.95
CA GLY A 52 15.72 -20.20 -7.50
C GLY A 52 15.35 -18.79 -7.01
N GLU A 53 15.81 -18.43 -5.81
CA GLU A 53 15.33 -17.27 -5.03
C GLU A 53 15.46 -15.91 -5.72
N ARG A 54 16.37 -15.79 -6.70
CA ARG A 54 16.66 -14.56 -7.46
C ARG A 54 15.79 -14.36 -8.69
N ALA A 55 15.02 -15.37 -9.11
CA ALA A 55 14.13 -15.22 -10.25
C ALA A 55 12.99 -14.24 -9.94
N ARG A 56 12.75 -13.29 -10.83
CA ARG A 56 11.61 -12.38 -10.75
C ARG A 56 10.33 -13.21 -10.80
N PHE A 57 9.34 -12.82 -10.00
CA PHE A 57 8.02 -13.44 -10.05
C PHE A 57 7.38 -13.09 -11.39
N ASP A 58 7.13 -14.11 -12.22
CA ASP A 58 6.43 -13.98 -13.48
C ASP A 58 4.99 -14.45 -13.29
N PHE A 59 4.04 -13.53 -13.43
CA PHE A 59 2.62 -13.84 -13.23
C PHE A 59 1.97 -14.50 -14.46
N GLU A 60 2.63 -14.41 -15.62
CA GLU A 60 2.15 -15.03 -16.86
C GLU A 60 2.65 -16.47 -17.01
N ASP A 61 3.69 -16.85 -16.27
CA ASP A 61 4.21 -18.22 -16.24
C ASP A 61 3.22 -19.16 -15.51
N PRO A 62 2.69 -20.20 -16.20
CA PRO A 62 1.79 -21.18 -15.60
C PRO A 62 2.34 -21.86 -14.35
N ALA A 63 3.67 -21.96 -14.20
CA ALA A 63 4.30 -22.56 -13.01
C ALA A 63 4.03 -21.74 -11.74
N TYR A 64 3.75 -20.44 -11.86
CA TYR A 64 3.39 -19.58 -10.73
C TYR A 64 1.88 -19.56 -10.43
N ARG A 65 1.04 -20.20 -11.26
CA ARG A 65 -0.42 -20.18 -11.09
C ARG A 65 -0.87 -20.64 -9.71
N GLY A 66 -0.30 -21.74 -9.20
CA GLY A 66 -0.70 -22.28 -7.89
C GLY A 66 -0.39 -21.34 -6.73
N VAL A 67 0.74 -20.64 -6.76
CA VAL A 67 1.07 -19.65 -5.72
C VAL A 67 0.21 -18.39 -5.85
N VAL A 68 -0.16 -18.00 -7.07
CA VAL A 68 -1.10 -16.89 -7.32
C VAL A 68 -2.47 -17.22 -6.74
N GLU A 69 -3.03 -18.39 -7.07
CA GLU A 69 -4.32 -18.85 -6.55
C GLU A 69 -4.32 -18.94 -5.02
N PHE A 70 -3.23 -19.47 -4.44
CA PHE A 70 -3.06 -19.55 -2.99
C PHE A 70 -3.00 -18.18 -2.30
N THR A 71 -2.40 -17.17 -2.94
CA THR A 71 -2.16 -15.85 -2.32
C THR A 71 -3.11 -14.75 -2.77
N GLN A 72 -3.99 -15.00 -3.74
CA GLN A 72 -4.83 -13.98 -4.38
C GLN A 72 -5.61 -13.11 -3.40
N GLY A 73 -6.18 -13.70 -2.34
CA GLY A 73 -6.95 -12.95 -1.35
C GLY A 73 -6.09 -11.99 -0.52
N ALA A 74 -4.91 -12.43 -0.11
CA ALA A 74 -3.95 -11.58 0.62
C ALA A 74 -3.35 -10.51 -0.29
N TYR A 75 -3.08 -10.87 -1.54
CA TYR A 75 -2.65 -9.92 -2.56
C TYR A 75 -3.68 -8.82 -2.78
N GLY A 76 -4.96 -9.17 -2.95
CA GLY A 76 -6.05 -8.21 -3.12
C GLY A 76 -6.13 -7.20 -1.97
N ARG A 77 -6.15 -7.70 -0.71
CA ARG A 77 -6.15 -6.82 0.48
C ARG A 77 -4.96 -5.87 0.49
N TRP A 78 -3.76 -6.39 0.22
CA TRP A 78 -2.55 -5.57 0.17
C TRP A 78 -2.62 -4.53 -0.97
N PHE A 79 -3.13 -4.91 -2.14
CA PHE A 79 -3.25 -4.05 -3.31
C PHE A 79 -4.20 -2.88 -3.04
N ASP A 80 -5.39 -3.16 -2.50
CA ASP A 80 -6.38 -2.15 -2.15
C ASP A 80 -5.82 -1.20 -1.08
N GLN A 81 -5.16 -1.76 -0.07
CA GLN A 81 -4.54 -0.95 0.98
C GLN A 81 -3.41 -0.07 0.43
N ARG A 82 -2.59 -0.58 -0.49
CA ARG A 82 -1.55 0.20 -1.17
C ARG A 82 -2.18 1.37 -1.95
N ALA A 83 -3.27 1.14 -2.67
CA ALA A 83 -3.98 2.18 -3.40
C ALA A 83 -4.52 3.26 -2.45
N LEU A 84 -5.12 2.86 -1.32
CA LEU A 84 -5.56 3.76 -0.26
C LEU A 84 -4.40 4.61 0.28
N THR A 85 -3.27 3.98 0.64
CA THR A 85 -2.08 4.69 1.15
C THR A 85 -1.57 5.72 0.14
N THR A 86 -1.50 5.38 -1.16
CA THR A 86 -1.10 6.33 -2.22
C THR A 86 -2.06 7.52 -2.31
N ARG A 87 -3.37 7.26 -2.23
CA ARG A 87 -4.39 8.31 -2.23
C ARG A 87 -4.24 9.26 -1.04
N LEU A 88 -4.05 8.72 0.16
CA LEU A 88 -3.90 9.51 1.39
C LEU A 88 -2.59 10.31 1.41
N LYS A 89 -1.48 9.72 0.93
CA LYS A 89 -0.21 10.45 0.75
C LYS A 89 -0.39 11.67 -0.15
N ARG A 90 -1.12 11.51 -1.26
CA ARG A 90 -1.43 12.61 -2.18
C ARG A 90 -2.33 13.66 -1.53
N LYS A 91 -3.36 13.25 -0.77
CA LYS A 91 -4.22 14.18 0.00
C LYS A 91 -3.38 15.02 0.97
N LEU A 92 -2.53 14.38 1.77
CA LEU A 92 -1.64 15.05 2.71
C LEU A 92 -0.73 16.07 2.00
N ARG A 93 -0.05 15.66 0.93
CA ARG A 93 0.81 16.55 0.14
C ARG A 93 0.04 17.77 -0.38
N ASN A 94 -1.16 17.56 -0.94
CA ASN A 94 -1.97 18.65 -1.47
C ASN A 94 -2.42 19.64 -0.38
N LEU A 95 -2.63 19.18 0.87
CA LEU A 95 -2.97 20.04 1.99
C LEU A 95 -1.76 20.87 2.45
N VAL A 96 -0.58 20.26 2.49
CA VAL A 96 0.69 20.97 2.77
C VAL A 96 0.95 22.04 1.71
N GLU A 97 0.87 21.71 0.42
CA GLU A 97 1.03 22.67 -0.68
C GLU A 97 -0.01 23.82 -0.61
N ARG A 98 -1.20 23.56 -0.07
CA ARG A 98 -2.23 24.60 0.13
C ARG A 98 -1.89 25.52 1.30
N LEU A 99 -1.33 24.99 2.38
CA LEU A 99 -0.85 25.77 3.52
C LEU A 99 0.29 26.69 3.10
N GLU A 100 1.27 26.17 2.35
CA GLU A 100 2.41 26.94 1.83
C GLU A 100 1.98 28.11 0.93
N ARG A 101 0.89 27.95 0.16
CA ARG A 101 0.33 29.03 -0.68
C ARG A 101 -0.54 30.03 0.07
N ALA A 102 -0.90 29.73 1.32
CA ALA A 102 -1.74 30.58 2.16
C ALA A 102 -0.92 31.44 3.15
N GLN A 103 0.38 31.18 3.23
CA GLN A 103 1.39 32.02 3.90
C GLN A 103 1.83 33.15 2.97
#